data_AF-A0A554KUD4-F1
#
_entry.id   AF-A0A554KUD4-F1
#
_cell.length_a   1.000
_cell.length_b   1.000
_cell.length_c   1.000
_cell.angle_alpha   90.00
_cell.angle_beta   90.00
_cell.angle_gamma   90.00
#
_symmetry.space_group_name_H-M   'P 1'
#
loop_
_entity.id
_entity.type
_entity.pdbx_description
1 polymer ?
#
loop_
_entity_poly.entity_id
_entity_poly.type
_entity_poly.pdbx_seq_one_letter_code
_entity_poly.pdbx_strand_id
1 'polypeptide(L)'
;MSESQEFNPESQKIQVEVAKFSPEHHVLHDKLEELGVVKTDTAEYFEFLNSFDSTKADIILQYIDQKIWPEPKIIKEKLDKLRSQYSLTLTDEEAAAALQSDPETNNIDYEKAKEEYNLELSIIRGSEAAERLLQEVINNKMDINTEQGQQAFIKNWKKECPNLSMPCVPPNDFWYLQQLAQNRIVSNLEGADRQSAAPRFQEDEILFVDNWTEQDYEDKKAKKSHTSKLLKALLPPELANQHGRKSADSAVNIRRQDLDTALWEGDPAKRIPTKKHKEILNKLKCDPEQFEFRPIRQDEYARLASAQGWGQKDLWTNFDNYFLGVDDRHGLIGRDRDDGGAARVGDYWRVFANPDIAVRLVLSRKQK
;
A
#
# COMPACT_ATOMS: atom_id res chain seq x y z
N MET A 1 -65.58 24.57 -3.41
CA MET A 1 -65.03 25.87 -2.98
C MET A 1 -63.52 25.77 -3.15
N SER A 2 -62.98 26.32 -4.25
CA SER A 2 -61.52 26.43 -4.44
C SER A 2 -61.07 27.69 -3.73
N GLU A 3 -60.14 27.56 -2.79
CA GLU A 3 -59.42 28.70 -2.23
C GLU A 3 -58.74 29.45 -3.38
N SER A 4 -59.12 30.72 -3.56
CA SER A 4 -58.44 31.64 -4.46
C SER A 4 -57.02 31.81 -3.93
N GLN A 5 -56.02 31.29 -4.66
CA GLN A 5 -54.61 31.60 -4.39
C GLN A 5 -54.43 33.11 -4.41
N GLU A 6 -54.11 33.71 -3.26
CA GLU A 6 -53.74 35.12 -3.17
C GLU A 6 -52.51 35.37 -4.05
N PHE A 7 -52.67 36.32 -4.97
CA PHE A 7 -51.63 36.74 -5.89
C PHE A 7 -50.53 37.44 -5.08
N ASN A 8 -49.38 36.78 -4.91
CA ASN A 8 -48.20 37.39 -4.29
C ASN A 8 -47.39 38.15 -5.35
N PRO A 9 -47.38 39.50 -5.34
CA PRO A 9 -46.64 40.30 -6.32
C PRO A 9 -45.12 40.09 -6.26
N GLU A 10 -44.61 39.60 -5.13
CA GLU A 10 -43.19 39.34 -4.91
C GLU A 10 -42.74 38.07 -5.63
N SER A 11 -43.58 37.04 -5.66
CA SER A 11 -43.31 35.81 -6.42
C SER A 11 -43.16 36.06 -7.92
N GLN A 12 -43.90 37.03 -8.48
CA GLN A 12 -43.73 37.41 -9.88
C GLN A 12 -42.40 38.13 -10.15
N LYS A 13 -41.96 38.98 -9.22
CA LYS A 13 -40.66 39.66 -9.36
C LYS A 13 -39.50 38.67 -9.27
N ILE A 14 -39.57 37.70 -8.37
CA ILE A 14 -38.58 36.62 -8.26
C ILE A 14 -38.49 35.83 -9.58
N GLN A 15 -39.63 35.43 -10.16
CA GLN A 15 -39.64 34.70 -11.43
C GLN A 15 -38.98 35.49 -12.58
N VAL A 16 -39.16 36.81 -12.61
CA VAL A 16 -38.52 37.69 -13.62
C VAL A 16 -37.00 37.76 -13.43
N GLU A 17 -36.51 37.80 -12.19
CA GLU A 17 -35.06 37.84 -11.94
C GLU A 17 -34.38 36.49 -12.14
N VAL A 18 -35.02 35.39 -11.74
CA VAL A 18 -34.52 34.02 -11.99
C VAL A 18 -34.41 33.73 -13.48
N ALA A 19 -35.32 34.24 -14.31
CA ALA A 19 -35.27 34.05 -15.76
C ALA A 19 -34.06 34.72 -16.43
N LYS A 20 -33.33 35.59 -15.73
CA LYS A 20 -32.11 36.25 -16.22
C LYS A 20 -30.82 35.51 -15.87
N PHE A 21 -30.89 34.44 -15.07
CA PHE A 21 -29.72 33.72 -14.60
C PHE A 21 -28.99 33.04 -15.75
N SER A 22 -27.65 33.12 -15.74
CA SER A 22 -26.82 32.21 -16.53
C SER A 22 -26.76 30.83 -15.86
N PRO A 23 -26.29 29.78 -16.55
CA PRO A 23 -26.11 28.46 -15.93
C PRO A 23 -25.28 28.49 -14.64
N GLU A 24 -24.24 29.32 -14.59
CA GLU A 24 -23.37 29.48 -13.42
C GLU A 24 -24.10 30.13 -12.24
N HIS A 25 -25.01 31.07 -12.51
CA HIS A 25 -25.83 31.71 -11.48
C HIS A 25 -26.89 30.76 -10.92
N HIS A 26 -27.44 29.87 -11.75
CA HIS A 26 -28.30 28.78 -11.25
C HIS A 26 -27.54 27.85 -10.31
N VAL A 27 -26.35 27.39 -10.72
CA VAL A 27 -25.52 26.51 -9.87
C VAL A 27 -25.10 27.21 -8.58
N LEU A 28 -24.76 28.50 -8.62
CA LEU A 28 -24.40 29.28 -7.44
C LEU A 28 -25.59 29.47 -6.50
N HIS A 29 -26.78 29.74 -7.05
CA HIS A 29 -28.01 29.87 -6.29
C HIS A 29 -28.34 28.57 -5.54
N ASP A 30 -28.39 27.44 -6.26
CA ASP A 30 -28.69 26.13 -5.69
C ASP A 30 -27.73 25.80 -4.53
N LYS A 31 -26.43 26.10 -4.70
CA LYS A 31 -25.42 25.88 -3.65
C LYS A 31 -25.60 26.80 -2.44
N LEU A 32 -25.95 28.07 -2.64
CA LEU A 32 -26.16 29.00 -1.52
C LEU A 32 -27.44 28.67 -0.74
N GLU A 33 -28.48 28.22 -1.43
CA GLU A 33 -29.73 27.73 -0.82
C GLU A 33 -29.46 26.46 0.00
N GLU A 34 -28.73 25.48 -0.53
CA GLU A 34 -28.37 24.25 0.18
C GLU A 34 -27.55 24.52 1.45
N LEU A 35 -26.69 25.53 1.43
CA LEU A 35 -25.92 25.96 2.59
C LEU A 35 -26.73 26.74 3.63
N GLY A 36 -28.00 27.06 3.34
CA GLY A 36 -28.85 27.88 4.20
C GLY A 36 -28.33 29.30 4.41
N VAL A 37 -27.44 29.77 3.52
CA VAL A 37 -26.83 31.10 3.58
C VAL A 37 -27.85 32.18 3.19
N VAL A 38 -28.87 31.78 2.44
CA VAL A 38 -29.88 32.68 1.86
C VAL A 38 -31.27 32.12 2.15
N LYS A 39 -32.23 33.02 2.33
CA LYS A 39 -33.66 32.68 2.36
C LYS A 39 -34.24 33.13 1.02
N THR A 40 -34.93 32.23 0.33
CA THR A 40 -35.28 32.33 -1.10
C THR A 40 -36.53 33.15 -1.38
N ASP A 41 -36.90 34.07 -0.49
CA ASP A 41 -38.20 34.74 -0.50
C ASP A 41 -38.17 36.22 -0.88
N THR A 42 -37.01 36.80 -1.20
CA THR A 42 -36.92 38.22 -1.60
C THR A 42 -36.31 38.42 -2.98
N ALA A 43 -36.90 39.32 -3.77
CA ALA A 43 -36.37 39.69 -5.09
C ALA A 43 -34.97 40.32 -5.02
N GLU A 44 -34.67 41.01 -3.92
CA GLU A 44 -33.37 41.66 -3.67
C GLU A 44 -32.19 40.67 -3.69
N TYR A 45 -32.41 39.43 -3.27
CA TYR A 45 -31.39 38.38 -3.34
C TYR A 45 -31.07 37.95 -4.77
N PHE A 46 -32.10 37.79 -5.61
CA PHE A 46 -31.92 37.41 -7.01
C PHE A 46 -31.30 38.56 -7.83
N GLU A 47 -31.65 39.82 -7.51
CA GLU A 47 -30.98 40.99 -8.07
C GLU A 47 -29.51 41.06 -7.68
N PHE A 48 -29.19 40.76 -6.41
CA PHE A 48 -27.81 40.67 -5.95
C PHE A 48 -27.02 39.59 -6.67
N LEU A 49 -27.59 38.40 -6.87
CA LEU A 49 -26.94 37.34 -7.65
C LEU A 49 -26.71 37.77 -9.10
N ASN A 50 -27.70 38.39 -9.75
CA ASN A 50 -27.54 38.90 -11.12
C ASN A 50 -26.57 40.07 -11.25
N SER A 51 -26.17 40.70 -10.13
CA SER A 51 -25.17 41.77 -10.15
C SER A 51 -23.75 41.25 -10.38
N PHE A 52 -23.52 39.94 -10.23
CA PHE A 52 -22.28 39.30 -10.62
C PHE A 52 -22.26 39.04 -12.12
N ASP A 53 -21.12 39.31 -12.75
CA ASP A 53 -20.87 38.71 -14.06
C ASP A 53 -20.54 37.21 -13.89
N SER A 54 -20.65 36.44 -14.98
CA SER A 54 -20.41 34.99 -14.95
C SER A 54 -19.01 34.62 -14.44
N THR A 55 -18.01 35.49 -14.65
CA THR A 55 -16.64 35.27 -14.17
C THR A 55 -16.57 35.33 -12.65
N LYS A 56 -17.28 36.29 -12.03
CA LYS A 56 -17.35 36.40 -10.56
C LYS A 56 -18.17 35.27 -9.95
N ALA A 57 -19.27 34.85 -10.60
CA ALA A 57 -20.03 33.69 -10.16
C ALA A 57 -19.16 32.42 -10.13
N ASP A 58 -18.36 32.19 -11.19
CA ASP A 58 -17.42 31.06 -11.26
C ASP A 58 -16.34 31.11 -10.19
N ILE A 59 -15.77 32.29 -9.90
CA ILE A 59 -14.76 32.43 -8.83
C ILE A 59 -15.37 32.11 -7.46
N ILE A 60 -16.61 32.56 -7.21
CA ILE A 60 -17.32 32.27 -5.97
C ILE A 60 -17.65 30.77 -5.88
N LEU A 61 -18.07 30.15 -6.98
CA LEU A 61 -18.28 28.69 -7.06
C LEU A 61 -16.99 27.92 -6.75
N GLN A 62 -15.86 28.30 -7.34
CA GLN A 62 -14.56 27.70 -7.07
C GLN A 62 -14.16 27.87 -5.59
N TYR A 63 -14.45 29.02 -4.99
CA TYR A 63 -14.17 29.26 -3.58
C TYR A 63 -15.07 28.40 -2.67
N ILE A 64 -16.37 28.31 -2.96
CA ILE A 64 -17.32 27.44 -2.25
C ILE A 64 -16.89 25.97 -2.36
N ASP A 65 -16.48 25.53 -3.55
CA ASP A 65 -16.01 24.16 -3.79
C ASP A 65 -14.67 23.85 -3.12
N GLN A 66 -13.81 24.85 -2.92
CA GLN A 66 -12.53 24.67 -2.22
C GLN A 66 -12.63 24.79 -0.69
N LYS A 67 -13.62 25.52 -0.17
CA LYS A 67 -13.70 25.87 1.26
C LYS A 67 -14.88 25.25 1.99
N ILE A 68 -15.98 24.98 1.30
CA ILE A 68 -17.28 24.64 1.90
C ILE A 68 -17.75 23.25 1.48
N TRP A 69 -17.49 22.82 0.24
CA TRP A 69 -17.77 21.44 -0.17
C TRP A 69 -16.54 20.55 0.06
N PRO A 70 -16.55 19.66 1.06
CA PRO A 70 -15.47 18.70 1.24
C PRO A 70 -15.47 17.75 0.03
N GLU A 71 -14.30 17.18 -0.28
CA GLU A 71 -14.09 16.11 -1.26
C GLU A 71 -15.35 15.23 -1.46
N PRO A 72 -15.79 14.95 -2.71
CA PRO A 72 -17.01 14.21 -3.02
C PRO A 72 -17.17 13.03 -2.06
N LYS A 73 -18.35 12.80 -1.48
CA LYS A 73 -18.57 11.79 -0.42
C LYS A 73 -17.92 10.43 -0.71
N ILE A 74 -17.86 10.00 -1.97
CA ILE A 74 -17.15 8.80 -2.43
C ILE A 74 -15.61 8.94 -2.28
N ILE A 75 -15.05 10.08 -2.66
CA ILE A 75 -13.64 10.44 -2.46
C ILE A 75 -13.33 10.62 -0.97
N LYS A 76 -14.21 11.25 -0.18
CA LYS A 76 -14.04 11.37 1.28
C LYS A 76 -14.17 10.03 2.00
N GLU A 77 -15.13 9.17 1.64
CA GLU A 77 -15.24 7.81 2.19
C GLU A 77 -14.06 6.95 1.76
N LYS A 78 -13.56 7.08 0.52
CA LYS A 78 -12.33 6.43 0.07
C LYS A 78 -11.08 7.00 0.72
N LEU A 79 -11.02 8.31 0.98
CA LEU A 79 -9.91 8.98 1.66
C LEU A 79 -9.94 8.71 3.16
N ASP A 80 -11.10 8.61 3.78
CA ASP A 80 -11.27 8.21 5.17
C ASP A 80 -11.02 6.70 5.32
N LYS A 81 -11.36 5.90 4.31
CA LYS A 81 -10.91 4.50 4.18
C LYS A 81 -9.40 4.39 3.96
N LEU A 82 -8.78 5.24 3.14
CA LEU A 82 -7.31 5.38 3.00
C LEU A 82 -6.64 5.78 4.31
N ARG A 83 -7.17 6.83 4.95
CA ARG A 83 -6.71 7.36 6.23
C ARG A 83 -6.86 6.33 7.34
N SER A 84 -7.84 5.42 7.24
CA SER A 84 -8.06 4.33 8.20
C SER A 84 -7.42 2.99 7.84
N GLN A 85 -7.02 2.75 6.58
CA GLN A 85 -6.50 1.46 6.12
C GLN A 85 -5.02 1.46 5.71
N TYR A 86 -4.37 2.63 5.51
CA TYR A 86 -2.93 2.82 5.20
C TYR A 86 -2.35 2.03 4.02
N SER A 87 -3.14 1.16 3.40
CA SER A 87 -2.93 0.56 2.11
C SER A 87 -4.25 0.53 1.36
N LEU A 88 -4.16 0.69 0.04
CA LEU A 88 -5.27 0.42 -0.86
C LEU A 88 -4.79 -0.46 -2.01
N THR A 89 -5.60 -1.46 -2.28
CA THR A 89 -5.66 -2.08 -3.60
C THR A 89 -6.44 -1.15 -4.52
N LEU A 90 -5.86 -0.84 -5.68
CA LEU A 90 -6.50 0.02 -6.67
C LEU A 90 -7.32 -0.80 -7.66
N THR A 91 -8.47 -0.25 -8.07
CA THR A 91 -9.14 -0.70 -9.29
C THR A 91 -8.30 -0.37 -10.52
N ASP A 92 -8.61 -0.99 -11.66
CA ASP A 92 -7.87 -0.77 -12.91
C ASP A 92 -7.83 0.71 -13.33
N GLU A 93 -8.97 1.40 -13.19
CA GLU A 93 -9.09 2.83 -13.49
C GLU A 93 -8.23 3.68 -12.54
N GLU A 94 -8.25 3.36 -11.25
CA GLU A 94 -7.44 4.05 -10.23
C GLU A 94 -5.94 3.78 -10.41
N ALA A 95 -5.57 2.55 -10.79
CA ALA A 95 -4.20 2.17 -11.05
C ALA A 95 -3.63 2.93 -12.26
N ALA A 96 -4.38 2.97 -13.36
CA ALA A 96 -4.00 3.74 -14.54
C ALA A 96 -3.84 5.24 -14.23
N ALA A 97 -4.74 5.82 -13.45
CA ALA A 97 -4.66 7.22 -13.04
C ALA A 97 -3.46 7.51 -12.13
N ALA A 98 -3.18 6.62 -11.16
CA ALA A 98 -2.05 6.76 -10.25
C ALA A 98 -0.71 6.76 -11.02
N LEU A 99 -0.54 5.81 -11.95
CA LEU A 99 0.66 5.73 -12.78
C LEU A 99 0.84 6.96 -13.68
N GLN A 100 -0.25 7.50 -14.27
CA GLN A 100 -0.18 8.71 -15.09
C GLN A 100 0.25 9.95 -14.29
N SER A 101 -0.07 9.99 -12.99
CA SER A 101 0.25 11.14 -12.12
C SER A 101 1.70 11.17 -11.65
N ASP A 102 2.41 10.04 -11.72
CA ASP A 102 3.79 9.91 -11.29
C ASP A 102 4.73 9.80 -12.52
N PRO A 103 5.57 10.82 -12.78
CA PRO A 103 6.48 10.84 -13.93
C PRO A 103 7.43 9.65 -14.03
N GLU A 104 7.69 8.97 -12.91
CA GLU A 104 8.65 7.86 -12.85
C GLU A 104 7.99 6.50 -13.10
N THR A 105 6.67 6.40 -12.90
CA THR A 105 5.90 5.16 -13.12
C THR A 105 4.94 5.25 -14.31
N ASN A 106 4.78 6.42 -14.93
CA ASN A 106 3.89 6.64 -16.08
C ASN A 106 4.17 5.79 -17.33
N ASN A 107 5.39 5.24 -17.44
CA ASN A 107 5.78 4.40 -18.57
C ASN A 107 5.56 2.90 -18.31
N ILE A 108 5.25 2.49 -17.07
CA ILE A 108 5.07 1.08 -16.71
C ILE A 108 3.86 0.50 -17.45
N ASP A 109 4.06 -0.66 -18.07
CA ASP A 109 3.01 -1.37 -18.78
C ASP A 109 2.11 -2.15 -17.79
N TYR A 110 1.15 -1.45 -17.20
CA TYR A 110 0.25 -1.98 -16.15
C TYR A 110 -0.54 -3.20 -16.62
N GLU A 111 -1.17 -3.13 -17.79
CA GLU A 111 -1.97 -4.23 -18.33
C GLU A 111 -1.10 -5.49 -18.49
N LYS A 112 0.12 -5.34 -19.00
CA LYS A 112 1.04 -6.47 -19.11
C LYS A 112 1.50 -7.00 -17.76
N ALA A 113 1.77 -6.14 -16.79
CA ALA A 113 2.11 -6.55 -15.42
C ALA A 113 0.99 -7.41 -14.81
N LYS A 114 -0.27 -7.00 -15.01
CA LYS A 114 -1.45 -7.71 -14.54
C LYS A 114 -1.70 -9.01 -15.31
N GLU A 115 -1.77 -8.96 -16.64
CA GLU A 115 -2.18 -10.12 -17.44
C GLU A 115 -1.11 -11.22 -17.52
N GLU A 116 0.14 -10.85 -17.80
CA GLU A 116 1.24 -11.81 -18.00
C GLU A 116 1.80 -12.31 -16.67
N TYR A 117 1.91 -11.44 -15.67
CA TYR A 117 2.61 -11.73 -14.43
C TYR A 117 1.72 -11.77 -13.19
N ASN A 118 0.43 -11.45 -13.33
CA ASN A 118 -0.54 -11.45 -12.24
C ASN A 118 -0.15 -10.50 -11.10
N LEU A 119 0.34 -9.31 -11.47
CA LEU A 119 0.70 -8.26 -10.53
C LEU A 119 -0.47 -7.30 -10.31
N GLU A 120 -0.70 -6.95 -9.05
CA GLU A 120 -1.71 -5.99 -8.62
C GLU A 120 -1.05 -4.73 -8.09
N LEU A 121 -1.51 -3.56 -8.53
CA LEU A 121 -1.00 -2.29 -8.05
C LEU A 121 -1.59 -1.98 -6.67
N SER A 122 -0.70 -1.78 -5.71
CA SER A 122 -1.02 -1.38 -4.35
C SER A 122 -0.28 -0.10 -4.00
N ILE A 123 -0.95 0.80 -3.28
CA ILE A 123 -0.30 1.96 -2.67
C ILE A 123 -0.26 1.72 -1.17
N ILE A 124 0.93 1.84 -0.57
CA ILE A 124 1.11 1.87 0.88
C ILE A 124 1.53 3.27 1.31
N ARG A 125 0.89 3.79 2.35
CA ARG A 125 1.13 5.15 2.84
C ARG A 125 2.37 5.20 3.73
N GLY A 126 3.10 6.31 3.62
CA GLY A 126 4.13 6.68 4.56
C GLY A 126 3.56 7.21 5.89
N SER A 127 4.39 7.18 6.93
CA SER A 127 4.26 7.85 8.20
C SER A 127 5.66 8.17 8.77
N GLU A 128 6.02 9.46 8.78
CA GLU A 128 7.24 9.94 9.43
C GLU A 128 7.28 9.59 10.93
N ALA A 129 6.13 9.55 11.59
CA ALA A 129 6.05 9.18 12.99
C ALA A 129 6.40 7.70 13.22
N ALA A 130 5.93 6.81 12.34
CA ALA A 130 6.29 5.39 12.36
C ALA A 130 7.78 5.19 12.11
N GLU A 131 8.34 5.88 11.10
CA GLU A 131 9.77 5.87 10.80
C GLU A 131 10.57 6.29 12.03
N ARG A 132 10.24 7.45 12.62
CA ARG A 132 10.92 7.97 13.81
C ARG A 132 10.90 6.97 14.97
N LEU A 133 9.74 6.35 15.28
CA LEU A 133 9.62 5.39 16.38
C LEU A 133 10.47 4.15 16.15
N LEU A 134 10.53 3.64 14.91
CA LEU A 134 11.40 2.51 14.58
C LEU A 134 12.88 2.89 14.66
N GLN A 135 13.24 4.10 14.20
CA GLN A 135 14.59 4.62 14.36
C GLN A 135 14.97 4.80 15.83
N GLU A 136 14.04 5.16 16.71
CA GLU A 136 14.29 5.21 18.16
C GLU A 136 14.61 3.84 18.74
N VAL A 137 13.95 2.78 18.27
CA VAL A 137 14.26 1.39 18.65
C VAL A 137 15.62 0.96 18.08
N ILE A 138 15.86 1.14 16.79
CA ILE A 138 17.11 0.76 16.10
C ILE A 138 18.32 1.46 16.74
N ASN A 139 18.18 2.74 17.09
CA ASN A 139 19.24 3.54 17.70
C ASN A 139 19.29 3.41 19.24
N ASN A 140 18.57 2.45 19.82
CA ASN A 140 18.51 2.19 21.27
C ASN A 140 18.12 3.41 22.13
N LYS A 141 17.37 4.37 21.56
CA LYS A 141 16.70 5.46 22.32
C LYS A 141 15.47 4.95 23.07
N MET A 142 14.93 3.83 22.62
CA MET A 142 13.84 3.11 23.27
C MET A 142 14.22 1.63 23.41
N ASP A 143 14.49 1.18 24.63
CA ASP A 143 14.95 -0.20 24.88
C ASP A 143 13.81 -1.21 24.87
N ILE A 144 13.57 -1.79 23.70
CA ILE A 144 12.50 -2.77 23.45
C ILE A 144 12.73 -4.14 24.14
N ASN A 145 13.88 -4.34 24.78
CA ASN A 145 14.16 -5.55 25.57
C ASN A 145 13.58 -5.47 26.98
N THR A 146 13.06 -4.31 27.39
CA THR A 146 12.41 -4.10 28.69
C THR A 146 10.90 -3.96 28.55
N GLU A 147 10.14 -4.39 29.55
CA GLU A 147 8.68 -4.19 29.60
C GLU A 147 8.33 -2.70 29.49
N GLN A 148 9.11 -1.82 30.13
CA GLN A 148 8.90 -0.36 30.08
C GLN A 148 9.05 0.19 28.66
N GLY A 149 10.09 -0.21 27.93
CA GLY A 149 10.30 0.20 26.54
C GLY A 149 9.25 -0.37 25.59
N GLN A 150 8.83 -1.62 25.80
CA GLN A 150 7.73 -2.24 25.07
C GLN A 150 6.41 -1.48 25.24
N GLN A 151 6.04 -1.15 26.49
CA GLN A 151 4.85 -0.37 26.78
C GLN A 151 4.95 1.06 26.23
N ALA A 152 6.12 1.69 26.30
CA ALA A 152 6.36 3.01 25.72
C ALA A 152 6.19 2.99 24.18
N PHE A 153 6.74 1.98 23.50
CA PHE A 153 6.59 1.80 22.07
C PHE A 153 5.12 1.66 21.67
N ILE A 154 4.39 0.73 22.31
CA ILE A 154 2.96 0.50 22.04
C ILE A 154 2.16 1.80 22.26
N LYS A 155 2.41 2.49 23.38
CA LYS A 155 1.70 3.73 23.72
C LYS A 155 1.94 4.82 22.68
N ASN A 156 3.19 5.04 22.29
CA ASN A 156 3.54 6.07 21.31
C ASN A 156 3.02 5.69 19.93
N TRP A 157 3.13 4.42 19.51
CA TRP A 157 2.59 3.96 18.24
C TRP A 157 1.08 4.16 18.16
N LYS A 158 0.31 3.74 19.17
CA LYS A 158 -1.16 3.95 19.20
C LYS A 158 -1.54 5.42 19.16
N LYS A 159 -0.72 6.30 19.75
CA LYS A 159 -0.97 7.74 19.79
C LYS A 159 -0.66 8.42 18.46
N GLU A 160 0.47 8.08 17.85
CA GLU A 160 1.04 8.81 16.72
C GLU A 160 0.77 8.16 15.36
N CYS A 161 0.51 6.85 15.37
CA CYS A 161 0.25 6.02 14.20
C CYS A 161 -1.10 5.27 14.34
N PRO A 162 -2.22 5.91 14.74
CA PRO A 162 -3.43 5.23 15.20
C PRO A 162 -4.09 4.31 14.17
N ASN A 163 -3.87 4.52 12.87
CA ASN A 163 -4.44 3.67 11.83
C ASN A 163 -3.40 2.85 11.04
N LEU A 164 -2.12 2.89 11.44
CA LEU A 164 -1.13 1.94 10.96
C LEU A 164 -1.17 0.70 11.83
N SER A 165 -1.44 -0.45 11.22
CA SER A 165 -1.16 -1.73 11.84
C SER A 165 0.28 -1.73 12.34
N MET A 166 0.47 -2.02 13.63
CA MET A 166 1.77 -1.99 14.27
C MET A 166 2.73 -2.88 13.47
N PRO A 167 3.88 -2.35 13.06
CA PRO A 167 4.50 -2.75 11.80
C PRO A 167 5.09 -4.15 11.91
N CYS A 168 5.38 -4.62 13.13
CA CYS A 168 6.12 -5.87 13.39
C CYS A 168 5.89 -6.44 14.80
N VAL A 169 4.86 -6.02 15.52
CA VAL A 169 4.67 -6.40 16.93
C VAL A 169 3.22 -6.84 17.11
N PRO A 170 2.95 -8.15 17.19
CA PRO A 170 1.83 -8.64 17.97
C PRO A 170 1.97 -8.11 19.40
N PRO A 171 0.88 -7.80 20.14
CA PRO A 171 1.00 -7.31 21.52
C PRO A 171 1.82 -8.23 22.45
N ASN A 172 2.12 -9.46 22.01
CA ASN A 172 2.86 -10.47 22.73
C ASN A 172 4.20 -10.87 22.08
N ASP A 173 4.65 -10.24 20.99
CA ASP A 173 5.90 -10.59 20.33
C ASP A 173 6.67 -9.37 19.82
N PHE A 174 7.85 -9.14 20.40
CA PHE A 174 8.74 -8.04 20.06
C PHE A 174 10.01 -8.51 19.33
N TRP A 175 10.07 -9.78 18.93
CA TRP A 175 11.28 -10.40 18.42
C TRP A 175 11.90 -9.59 17.28
N TYR A 176 11.11 -9.14 16.31
CA TYR A 176 11.63 -8.38 15.17
C TYR A 176 12.25 -7.05 15.58
N LEU A 177 11.56 -6.29 16.46
CA LEU A 177 12.08 -5.04 16.98
C LEU A 177 13.35 -5.24 17.81
N GLN A 178 13.42 -6.33 18.58
CA GLN A 178 14.63 -6.71 19.31
C GLN A 178 15.79 -7.00 18.35
N GLN A 179 15.54 -7.75 17.27
CA GLN A 179 16.57 -8.05 16.27
C GLN A 179 17.01 -6.79 15.52
N LEU A 180 16.10 -5.85 15.25
CA LEU A 180 16.44 -4.54 14.69
C LEU A 180 17.32 -3.72 15.63
N ALA A 181 16.97 -3.61 16.91
CA ALA A 181 17.77 -2.91 17.93
C ALA A 181 19.18 -3.50 18.10
N GLN A 182 19.32 -4.80 17.84
CA GLN A 182 20.59 -5.53 17.89
C GLN A 182 21.36 -5.53 16.55
N ASN A 183 20.87 -4.84 15.51
CA ASN A 183 21.44 -4.85 14.15
C ASN A 183 21.60 -6.28 13.58
N ARG A 184 20.64 -7.16 13.86
CA ARG A 184 20.63 -8.55 13.39
C ARG A 184 19.76 -8.78 12.17
N ILE A 185 18.98 -7.80 11.74
CA ILE A 185 18.30 -7.85 10.44
C ILE A 185 19.19 -7.14 9.42
N VAL A 186 19.60 -7.86 8.39
CA VAL A 186 20.58 -7.40 7.38
C VAL A 186 20.08 -7.62 5.97
N SER A 187 20.56 -6.82 5.03
CA SER A 187 20.20 -6.92 3.61
C SER A 187 21.18 -7.77 2.79
N ASN A 188 22.39 -8.00 3.32
CA ASN A 188 23.43 -8.80 2.65
C ASN A 188 23.42 -10.27 3.06
N LEU A 189 23.74 -11.14 2.11
CA LEU A 189 23.82 -12.58 2.31
C LEU A 189 25.21 -13.02 2.80
N GLU A 190 26.25 -12.33 2.34
CA GLU A 190 27.65 -12.66 2.60
C GLU A 190 28.45 -11.39 2.91
N GLY A 191 29.71 -11.56 3.32
CA GLY A 191 30.61 -10.46 3.63
C GLY A 191 30.69 -10.10 5.12
N ALA A 192 31.81 -9.49 5.51
CA ALA A 192 32.07 -9.02 6.87
C ALA A 192 31.29 -7.74 7.20
N ASP A 193 31.01 -6.92 6.19
CA ASP A 193 30.29 -5.67 6.34
C ASP A 193 28.80 -5.94 6.56
N ARG A 194 28.29 -5.55 7.72
CA ARG A 194 26.87 -5.69 8.08
C ARG A 194 26.10 -4.53 7.47
N GLN A 195 25.22 -4.81 6.52
CA GLN A 195 24.31 -3.82 5.97
C GLN A 195 22.96 -3.95 6.66
N SER A 196 22.80 -3.27 7.80
CA SER A 196 21.54 -3.28 8.57
C SER A 196 20.38 -2.93 7.65
N ALA A 197 19.34 -3.76 7.68
CA ALA A 197 18.11 -3.46 6.98
C ALA A 197 17.14 -2.76 7.93
N ALA A 198 16.70 -1.56 7.56
CA ALA A 198 15.68 -0.81 8.27
C ALA A 198 14.35 -0.91 7.51
N PRO A 199 13.22 -1.09 8.20
CA PRO A 199 11.90 -0.82 7.64
C PRO A 199 11.83 0.62 7.12
N ARG A 200 10.93 0.91 6.19
CA ARG A 200 10.77 2.27 5.67
C ARG A 200 9.32 2.70 5.71
N PHE A 201 9.11 3.86 6.31
CA PHE A 201 7.80 4.47 6.44
C PHE A 201 7.81 5.93 5.99
N GLN A 202 8.94 6.53 5.62
CA GLN A 202 8.97 7.97 5.39
C GLN A 202 8.04 8.45 4.27
N GLU A 203 7.91 7.67 3.19
CA GLU A 203 7.21 8.08 1.97
C GLU A 203 6.13 7.07 1.58
N ASP A 204 5.18 7.53 0.76
CA ASP A 204 4.24 6.65 0.09
C ASP A 204 4.99 5.77 -0.91
N GLU A 205 4.60 4.50 -1.00
CA GLU A 205 5.21 3.57 -1.95
C GLU A 205 4.15 3.00 -2.89
N ILE A 206 4.50 2.94 -4.18
CA ILE A 206 3.75 2.27 -5.21
C ILE A 206 4.39 0.90 -5.43
N LEU A 207 3.63 -0.16 -5.20
CA LEU A 207 4.09 -1.55 -5.30
C LEU A 207 3.21 -2.33 -6.26
N PHE A 208 3.84 -3.08 -7.16
CA PHE A 208 3.18 -4.11 -7.96
C PHE A 208 3.38 -5.45 -7.26
N VAL A 209 2.34 -5.98 -6.65
CA VAL A 209 2.40 -7.15 -5.78
C VAL A 209 1.90 -8.38 -6.52
N ASP A 210 2.60 -9.51 -6.38
CA ASP A 210 2.12 -10.81 -6.84
C ASP A 210 0.76 -11.18 -6.23
N ASN A 211 -0.26 -11.28 -7.06
CA ASN A 211 -1.66 -11.37 -6.66
C ASN A 211 -2.17 -12.81 -6.54
N TRP A 212 -1.77 -13.49 -5.47
CA TRP A 212 -2.36 -14.78 -5.10
C TRP A 212 -2.84 -14.78 -3.66
N THR A 213 -3.94 -15.50 -3.42
CA THR A 213 -4.61 -15.54 -2.12
C THR A 213 -3.99 -16.59 -1.21
N GLU A 214 -3.76 -16.20 0.04
CA GLU A 214 -3.25 -17.11 1.05
C GLU A 214 -4.34 -18.10 1.51
N GLN A 215 -3.92 -19.33 1.79
CA GLN A 215 -4.79 -20.42 2.27
C GLN A 215 -4.00 -21.20 3.32
N ASP A 216 -4.71 -21.86 4.23
CA ASP A 216 -4.07 -22.71 5.24
C ASP A 216 -3.33 -23.85 4.52
N TYR A 217 -2.05 -24.05 4.83
CA TYR A 217 -1.20 -24.98 4.10
C TYR A 217 -1.76 -26.42 4.06
N GLU A 218 -2.41 -26.85 5.15
CA GLU A 218 -3.03 -28.18 5.27
C GLU A 218 -4.31 -28.33 4.43
N ASP A 219 -4.87 -27.25 3.88
CA ASP A 219 -5.99 -27.35 2.94
C ASP A 219 -5.52 -28.05 1.65
N LYS A 220 -6.27 -29.08 1.24
CA LYS A 220 -6.03 -29.81 -0.02
C LYS A 220 -6.04 -28.87 -1.24
N LYS A 221 -6.77 -27.76 -1.19
CA LYS A 221 -6.83 -26.73 -2.24
C LYS A 221 -5.61 -25.80 -2.23
N ALA A 222 -5.00 -25.55 -1.07
CA ALA A 222 -3.87 -24.63 -0.92
C ALA A 222 -2.72 -24.97 -1.87
N LYS A 223 -2.36 -26.26 -1.90
CA LYS A 223 -1.26 -26.81 -2.73
C LYS A 223 -1.41 -26.61 -4.24
N LYS A 224 -2.61 -26.24 -4.72
CA LYS A 224 -2.87 -25.92 -6.14
C LYS A 224 -3.13 -24.43 -6.38
N SER A 225 -3.38 -23.67 -5.32
CA SER A 225 -3.81 -22.26 -5.40
C SER A 225 -2.68 -21.27 -5.16
N HIS A 226 -1.63 -21.67 -4.43
CA HIS A 226 -0.45 -20.82 -4.21
C HIS A 226 0.44 -20.87 -5.44
N THR A 227 0.06 -20.12 -6.48
CA THR A 227 0.77 -20.08 -7.75
C THR A 227 1.15 -18.65 -8.12
N SER A 228 2.36 -18.47 -8.64
CA SER A 228 2.89 -17.19 -9.08
C SER A 228 3.40 -17.26 -10.52
N LYS A 229 2.77 -16.48 -11.41
CA LYS A 229 3.21 -16.37 -12.81
C LYS A 229 4.56 -15.69 -12.92
N LEU A 230 4.78 -14.64 -12.13
CA LEU A 230 6.07 -13.94 -12.05
C LEU A 230 7.18 -14.88 -11.60
N LEU A 231 6.96 -15.65 -10.54
CA LEU A 231 7.97 -16.57 -10.02
C LEU A 231 8.31 -17.70 -10.99
N LYS A 232 7.30 -18.25 -11.70
CA LYS A 232 7.53 -19.17 -12.83
C LYS A 232 8.37 -18.51 -13.92
N ALA A 233 8.09 -17.25 -14.21
CA ALA A 233 8.83 -16.48 -15.21
C ALA A 233 10.26 -16.14 -14.76
N LEU A 234 10.56 -16.08 -13.46
CA LEU A 234 11.91 -15.79 -12.94
C LEU A 234 12.74 -17.05 -12.69
N LEU A 235 12.13 -18.12 -12.19
CA LEU A 235 12.87 -19.32 -11.81
C LEU A 235 13.48 -20.04 -13.04
N PRO A 236 14.75 -20.43 -12.99
CA PRO A 236 15.34 -21.33 -13.96
C PRO A 236 14.61 -22.69 -13.96
N PRO A 237 14.41 -23.35 -15.12
CA PRO A 237 13.77 -24.67 -15.20
C PRO A 237 14.40 -25.72 -14.29
N GLU A 238 15.71 -25.62 -14.05
CA GLU A 238 16.48 -26.53 -13.22
C GLU A 238 16.10 -26.39 -11.74
N LEU A 239 15.79 -25.17 -11.28
CA LEU A 239 15.28 -24.89 -9.92
C LEU A 239 13.77 -25.10 -9.84
N ALA A 240 13.06 -25.02 -10.97
CA ALA A 240 11.62 -25.15 -11.03
C ALA A 240 11.09 -26.51 -10.57
N ASN A 241 11.88 -27.58 -10.79
CA ASN A 241 11.49 -28.97 -10.56
C ASN A 241 12.20 -29.63 -9.36
N GLN A 242 12.93 -28.86 -8.55
CA GLN A 242 13.64 -29.41 -7.39
C GLN A 242 12.76 -29.43 -6.11
N HIS A 243 13.26 -30.11 -5.07
CA HIS A 243 12.71 -30.10 -3.70
C HIS A 243 11.25 -30.52 -3.55
N GLY A 244 10.74 -31.38 -4.45
CA GLY A 244 9.36 -31.86 -4.36
C GLY A 244 8.31 -30.80 -4.72
N ARG A 245 8.70 -29.75 -5.46
CA ARG A 245 7.74 -28.82 -6.05
C ARG A 245 6.82 -29.57 -7.02
N LYS A 246 5.52 -29.34 -6.86
CA LYS A 246 4.48 -29.97 -7.68
C LYS A 246 4.35 -29.34 -9.07
N SER A 247 4.78 -28.09 -9.21
CA SER A 247 4.69 -27.33 -10.45
C SER A 247 5.69 -26.16 -10.44
N ALA A 248 6.09 -25.73 -11.64
CA ALA A 248 7.01 -24.61 -11.85
C ALA A 248 6.45 -23.26 -11.37
N ASP A 249 5.13 -23.12 -11.29
CA ASP A 249 4.43 -21.93 -10.79
C ASP A 249 4.13 -21.97 -9.28
N SER A 250 4.46 -23.05 -8.56
CA SER A 250 4.26 -23.09 -7.11
C SER A 250 4.94 -21.90 -6.43
N ALA A 251 4.18 -21.10 -5.71
CA ALA A 251 4.66 -19.99 -4.89
C ALA A 251 5.19 -20.46 -3.52
N VAL A 252 4.95 -21.72 -3.16
CA VAL A 252 5.44 -22.36 -1.94
C VAL A 252 6.53 -23.38 -2.22
N ASN A 253 7.18 -23.85 -1.16
CA ASN A 253 8.22 -24.88 -1.20
C ASN A 253 9.44 -24.45 -2.03
N ILE A 254 9.88 -23.21 -1.83
CA ILE A 254 11.04 -22.63 -2.49
C ILE A 254 12.06 -22.28 -1.42
N ARG A 255 13.29 -22.78 -1.59
CA ARG A 255 14.40 -22.42 -0.72
C ARG A 255 14.69 -20.94 -0.91
N ARG A 256 15.03 -20.24 0.17
CA ARG A 256 15.43 -18.84 0.06
C ARG A 256 16.61 -18.66 -0.90
N GLN A 257 17.58 -19.59 -0.89
CA GLN A 257 18.72 -19.56 -1.80
C GLN A 257 18.33 -19.69 -3.29
N ASP A 258 17.33 -20.52 -3.62
CA ASP A 258 16.85 -20.67 -5.00
C ASP A 258 16.19 -19.36 -5.48
N LEU A 259 15.46 -18.70 -4.58
CA LEU A 259 14.87 -17.39 -4.82
C LEU A 259 15.93 -16.32 -5.08
N ASP A 260 16.97 -16.28 -4.25
CA ASP A 260 18.08 -15.33 -4.41
C ASP A 260 18.79 -15.53 -5.75
N THR A 261 19.04 -16.80 -6.12
CA THR A 261 19.69 -17.16 -7.40
C THR A 261 18.84 -16.75 -8.62
N ALA A 262 17.51 -16.77 -8.49
CA ALA A 262 16.61 -16.35 -9.56
C ALA A 262 16.59 -14.82 -9.74
N LEU A 263 16.72 -14.08 -8.63
CA LEU A 263 16.58 -12.63 -8.61
C LEU A 263 17.91 -11.90 -8.87
N TRP A 264 19.03 -12.40 -8.32
CA TRP A 264 20.28 -11.65 -8.21
C TRP A 264 21.50 -12.34 -8.84
N GLU A 265 22.39 -11.54 -9.44
CA GLU A 265 23.71 -11.95 -9.89
C GLU A 265 24.71 -11.85 -8.72
N GLY A 266 24.95 -12.96 -8.02
CA GLY A 266 25.89 -13.02 -6.91
C GLY A 266 25.25 -12.61 -5.57
N ASP A 267 25.83 -11.63 -4.87
CA ASP A 267 25.36 -11.19 -3.55
C ASP A 267 24.05 -10.38 -3.66
N PRO A 268 22.95 -10.84 -3.04
CA PRO A 268 21.67 -10.12 -3.01
C PRO A 268 21.75 -8.67 -2.53
N ALA A 269 22.70 -8.32 -1.65
CA ALA A 269 22.85 -6.94 -1.18
C ALA A 269 23.21 -5.96 -2.29
N LYS A 270 23.88 -6.44 -3.35
CA LYS A 270 24.26 -5.59 -4.49
C LYS A 270 23.08 -5.29 -5.42
N ARG A 271 21.95 -6.00 -5.27
CA ARG A 271 20.73 -5.81 -6.08
C ARG A 271 21.00 -5.77 -7.59
N ILE A 272 21.95 -6.58 -8.05
CA ILE A 272 22.26 -6.71 -9.48
C ILE A 272 21.29 -7.74 -10.06
N PRO A 273 20.32 -7.35 -10.89
CA PRO A 273 19.29 -8.27 -11.34
C PRO A 273 19.86 -9.26 -12.35
N THR A 274 19.39 -10.52 -12.32
CA THR A 274 19.73 -11.53 -13.34
C THR A 274 19.30 -11.11 -14.74
N LYS A 275 19.85 -11.76 -15.78
CA LYS A 275 19.40 -11.56 -17.16
C LYS A 275 17.89 -11.71 -17.33
N LYS A 276 17.28 -12.75 -16.75
CA LYS A 276 15.84 -13.02 -16.85
C LYS A 276 15.02 -11.96 -16.12
N HIS A 277 15.50 -11.51 -14.97
CA HIS A 277 14.92 -10.39 -14.22
C HIS A 277 14.92 -9.11 -15.08
N LYS A 278 16.07 -8.72 -15.65
CA LYS A 278 16.20 -7.55 -16.56
C LYS A 278 15.28 -7.66 -17.78
N GLU A 279 15.16 -8.84 -18.39
CA GLU A 279 14.28 -9.10 -19.52
C GLU A 279 12.81 -8.85 -19.18
N ILE A 280 12.35 -9.26 -17.99
CA ILE A 280 10.97 -9.02 -17.55
C ILE A 280 10.73 -7.52 -17.28
N LEU A 281 11.66 -6.84 -16.60
CA LEU A 281 11.54 -5.39 -16.36
C LEU A 281 11.42 -4.61 -17.67
N ASN A 282 12.28 -4.91 -18.65
CA ASN A 282 12.24 -4.29 -19.97
C ASN A 282 10.90 -4.56 -20.69
N LYS A 283 10.34 -5.77 -20.55
CA LYS A 283 9.01 -6.11 -21.10
C LYS A 283 7.90 -5.27 -20.49
N LEU A 284 8.03 -4.89 -19.22
CA LEU A 284 7.12 -4.02 -18.47
C LEU A 284 7.44 -2.54 -18.63
N LYS A 285 8.45 -2.19 -19.46
CA LYS A 285 8.95 -0.82 -19.66
C LYS A 285 9.48 -0.18 -18.37
N CYS A 286 9.94 -0.99 -17.43
CA CYS A 286 10.65 -0.55 -16.23
C CYS A 286 12.15 -0.51 -16.49
N ASP A 287 12.82 0.59 -16.12
CA ASP A 287 14.28 0.70 -16.16
C ASP A 287 14.91 -0.20 -15.07
N PRO A 288 15.74 -1.21 -15.41
CA PRO A 288 16.38 -2.08 -14.43
C PRO A 288 17.37 -1.39 -13.48
N GLU A 289 17.77 -0.15 -13.78
CA GLU A 289 18.56 0.68 -12.86
C GLU A 289 17.69 1.39 -11.82
N GLN A 290 16.38 1.50 -12.07
CA GLN A 290 15.44 2.20 -11.20
C GLN A 290 14.40 1.30 -10.57
N PHE A 291 14.20 0.10 -11.09
CA PHE A 291 13.18 -0.85 -10.63
C PHE A 291 13.76 -2.23 -10.42
N GLU A 292 13.12 -2.99 -9.54
CA GLU A 292 13.49 -4.37 -9.24
C GLU A 292 12.29 -5.20 -8.80
N PHE A 293 12.34 -6.49 -9.10
CA PHE A 293 11.61 -7.52 -8.40
C PHE A 293 12.39 -7.96 -7.16
N ARG A 294 11.71 -8.04 -6.03
CA ARG A 294 12.28 -8.57 -4.78
C ARG A 294 11.19 -9.26 -3.97
N PRO A 295 11.55 -10.12 -3.00
CA PRO A 295 10.58 -10.54 -2.00
C PRO A 295 9.99 -9.31 -1.30
N ILE A 296 8.74 -9.42 -0.87
CA ILE A 296 8.10 -8.37 -0.09
C ILE A 296 8.86 -8.13 1.22
N ARG A 297 8.99 -6.88 1.66
CA ARG A 297 9.54 -6.57 2.99
C ARG A 297 8.49 -6.83 4.06
N GLN A 298 8.93 -7.07 5.29
CA GLN A 298 7.99 -7.31 6.39
C GLN A 298 7.07 -6.11 6.64
N ASP A 299 7.59 -4.88 6.60
CA ASP A 299 6.78 -3.68 6.83
C ASP A 299 5.75 -3.44 5.72
N GLU A 300 6.07 -3.79 4.48
CA GLU A 300 5.14 -3.74 3.36
C GLU A 300 4.04 -4.80 3.51
N TYR A 301 4.44 -6.04 3.86
CA TYR A 301 3.50 -7.13 4.11
C TYR A 301 2.52 -6.78 5.22
N ALA A 302 3.02 -6.29 6.36
CA ALA A 302 2.18 -5.89 7.48
C ALA A 302 1.21 -4.76 7.12
N ARG A 303 1.68 -3.72 6.39
CA ARG A 303 0.83 -2.61 5.93
C ARG A 303 -0.25 -3.04 4.93
N LEU A 304 0.04 -4.03 4.09
CA LEU A 304 -0.90 -4.57 3.09
C LEU A 304 -1.85 -5.63 3.66
N ALA A 305 -1.53 -6.23 4.80
CA ALA A 305 -2.21 -7.42 5.27
C ALA A 305 -3.71 -7.25 5.50
N SER A 306 -4.15 -6.10 6.03
CA SER A 306 -5.58 -5.83 6.24
C SER A 306 -6.35 -5.76 4.91
N ALA A 307 -5.82 -5.03 3.93
CA ALA A 307 -6.44 -4.88 2.61
C ALA A 307 -6.45 -6.20 1.83
N GLN A 308 -5.40 -7.00 2.00
CA GLN A 308 -5.17 -8.23 1.24
C GLN A 308 -5.63 -9.51 1.96
N GLY A 309 -6.11 -9.40 3.20
CA GLY A 309 -6.47 -10.54 4.04
C GLY A 309 -5.28 -11.43 4.41
N TRP A 310 -4.07 -10.89 4.40
CA TRP A 310 -2.86 -11.65 4.70
C TRP A 310 -2.62 -11.84 6.19
N GLY A 311 -1.78 -12.80 6.57
CA GLY A 311 -1.51 -13.08 7.99
C GLY A 311 -2.60 -13.88 8.70
N GLN A 312 -3.67 -14.29 7.99
CA GLN A 312 -4.86 -14.93 8.58
C GLN A 312 -4.93 -16.45 8.35
N LYS A 313 -3.84 -17.07 7.89
CA LYS A 313 -3.76 -18.51 7.57
C LYS A 313 -2.46 -19.11 8.07
N ASP A 314 -2.40 -20.43 8.10
CA ASP A 314 -1.25 -21.21 8.53
C ASP A 314 -0.28 -21.39 7.34
N LEU A 315 0.42 -20.31 6.97
CA LEU A 315 1.36 -20.29 5.84
C LEU A 315 2.40 -19.18 6.05
N TRP A 316 3.67 -19.53 6.10
CA TRP A 316 4.79 -18.61 6.24
C TRP A 316 5.12 -17.87 4.95
N THR A 317 5.81 -16.73 5.02
CA THR A 317 6.27 -15.97 3.84
C THR A 317 7.75 -15.62 3.97
N ASN A 318 8.54 -15.85 2.92
CA ASN A 318 9.90 -15.32 2.81
C ASN A 318 9.88 -13.81 2.62
N PHE A 319 10.58 -13.07 3.48
CA PHE A 319 10.75 -11.62 3.37
C PHE A 319 12.13 -11.25 2.87
N ASP A 320 12.24 -10.10 2.21
CA ASP A 320 13.43 -9.65 1.49
C ASP A 320 14.77 -9.74 2.25
N ASN A 321 14.77 -9.44 3.55
CA ASN A 321 15.98 -9.37 4.36
C ASN A 321 16.38 -10.72 4.98
N TYR A 322 17.50 -10.71 5.70
CA TYR A 322 18.04 -11.87 6.40
C TYR A 322 18.17 -11.60 7.90
N PHE A 323 18.16 -12.68 8.66
CA PHE A 323 18.54 -12.68 10.05
C PHE A 323 20.00 -13.12 10.20
N LEU A 324 20.78 -12.36 10.96
CA LEU A 324 22.15 -12.69 11.33
C LEU A 324 22.15 -13.61 12.56
N GLY A 325 22.26 -14.91 12.29
CA GLY A 325 22.50 -15.94 13.30
C GLY A 325 23.90 -15.87 13.89
N VAL A 326 24.23 -16.82 14.76
CA VAL A 326 25.58 -16.92 15.37
C VAL A 326 26.60 -17.34 14.32
N ASP A 327 26.26 -18.34 13.50
CA ASP A 327 27.19 -18.99 12.57
C ASP A 327 26.81 -18.81 11.09
N ASP A 328 25.56 -18.44 10.78
CA ASP A 328 25.07 -18.26 9.40
C ASP A 328 23.98 -17.17 9.35
N ARG A 329 23.65 -16.73 8.13
CA ARG A 329 22.49 -15.90 7.84
C ARG A 329 21.31 -16.78 7.47
N HIS A 330 20.16 -16.50 8.08
CA HIS A 330 18.92 -17.20 7.83
C HIS A 330 17.99 -16.32 6.99
N GLY A 331 17.09 -16.94 6.22
CA GLY A 331 16.04 -16.20 5.54
C GLY A 331 15.09 -15.63 6.57
N LEU A 332 14.74 -14.35 6.45
CA LEU A 332 13.69 -13.78 7.27
C LEU A 332 12.36 -14.35 6.78
N ILE A 333 11.58 -14.89 7.71
CA ILE A 333 10.23 -15.38 7.41
C ILE A 333 9.25 -14.75 8.38
N GLY A 334 7.97 -14.77 8.04
CA GLY A 334 6.95 -14.43 9.01
C GLY A 334 5.63 -15.08 8.71
N ARG A 335 4.68 -14.76 9.59
CA ARG A 335 3.31 -15.26 9.68
C ARG A 335 3.09 -16.55 10.47
N ASP A 336 2.09 -16.47 11.33
CA ASP A 336 1.22 -17.56 11.79
C ASP A 336 -0.01 -16.86 12.40
N ARG A 337 -1.23 -17.24 12.00
CA ARG A 337 -2.46 -16.65 12.56
C ARG A 337 -2.46 -16.71 14.09
N ASP A 338 -1.92 -17.78 14.65
CA ASP A 338 -1.98 -18.06 16.09
C ASP A 338 -0.82 -17.39 16.86
N ASP A 339 0.28 -17.05 16.19
CA ASP A 339 1.45 -16.35 16.79
C ASP A 339 1.53 -14.86 16.42
N GLY A 340 0.41 -14.22 16.07
CA GLY A 340 0.34 -12.77 15.86
C GLY A 340 0.22 -12.31 14.41
N GLY A 341 -0.11 -13.23 13.50
CA GLY A 341 -0.55 -12.97 12.15
C GLY A 341 0.50 -12.24 11.31
N ALA A 342 0.09 -11.18 10.63
CA ALA A 342 0.96 -10.44 9.70
C ALA A 342 2.14 -9.73 10.37
N ALA A 343 2.09 -9.52 11.69
CA ALA A 343 3.15 -8.84 12.43
C ALA A 343 4.26 -9.80 12.90
N ARG A 344 4.01 -11.11 12.90
CA ARG A 344 4.95 -12.13 13.37
C ARG A 344 6.11 -12.29 12.39
N VAL A 345 7.32 -12.27 12.91
CA VAL A 345 8.56 -12.51 12.17
C VAL A 345 9.41 -13.51 12.93
N GLY A 346 10.10 -14.37 12.19
CA GLY A 346 11.16 -15.23 12.68
C GLY A 346 12.20 -15.44 11.58
N ASP A 347 12.95 -16.51 11.71
CA ASP A 347 13.99 -16.85 10.77
C ASP A 347 13.98 -18.35 10.48
N TYR A 348 14.47 -18.71 9.30
CA TYR A 348 14.57 -20.11 8.89
C TYR A 348 15.76 -20.34 7.97
N TRP A 349 16.30 -21.56 7.96
CA TRP A 349 17.53 -21.79 7.22
C TRP A 349 17.28 -21.66 5.72
N ARG A 350 18.17 -20.96 5.02
CA ARG A 350 17.98 -20.59 3.61
C ARG A 350 17.92 -21.78 2.66
N VAL A 351 18.53 -22.90 3.07
CA VAL A 351 18.66 -24.13 2.30
C VAL A 351 17.48 -25.08 2.47
N PHE A 352 16.54 -24.80 3.37
CA PHE A 352 15.34 -25.61 3.53
C PHE A 352 14.21 -25.08 2.66
N ALA A 353 13.53 -26.00 1.98
CA ALA A 353 12.25 -25.77 1.36
C ALA A 353 11.20 -26.39 2.26
N ASN A 354 10.18 -25.63 2.63
CA ASN A 354 9.03 -26.15 3.33
C ASN A 354 7.77 -25.74 2.55
N PRO A 355 6.85 -26.66 2.27
CA PRO A 355 5.63 -26.35 1.53
C PRO A 355 4.65 -25.42 2.26
N ASP A 356 4.87 -25.14 3.54
CA ASP A 356 4.18 -24.07 4.27
C ASP A 356 4.87 -22.69 4.16
N ILE A 357 6.03 -22.57 3.50
CA ILE A 357 6.72 -21.29 3.27
C ILE A 357 6.47 -20.84 1.83
N ALA A 358 5.80 -19.71 1.70
CA ALA A 358 5.50 -19.02 0.47
C ALA A 358 6.54 -17.96 0.10
N VAL A 359 6.47 -17.55 -1.17
CA VAL A 359 7.19 -16.42 -1.73
C VAL A 359 6.15 -15.47 -2.30
N ARG A 360 6.24 -14.20 -1.90
CA ARG A 360 5.51 -13.12 -2.54
C ARG A 360 6.52 -12.11 -3.05
N LEU A 361 6.49 -11.89 -4.36
CA LEU A 361 7.35 -10.92 -5.01
C LEU A 361 6.61 -9.60 -5.18
N VAL A 362 7.38 -8.51 -5.15
CA VAL A 362 6.93 -7.17 -5.49
C VAL A 362 7.84 -6.59 -6.56
N LEU A 363 7.27 -5.88 -7.53
CA LEU A 363 7.98 -4.92 -8.34
C LEU A 363 7.89 -3.57 -7.64
N SER A 364 9.06 -3.02 -7.34
CA SER A 364 9.20 -1.74 -6.65
C SER A 364 10.32 -0.92 -7.26
N ARG A 365 10.28 0.38 -7.02
CA ARG A 365 11.42 1.25 -7.31
C ARG A 365 12.61 0.88 -6.43
N LYS A 366 13.79 0.81 -7.03
CA LYS A 366 15.06 0.72 -6.32
C LYS A 366 15.23 1.95 -5.43
N GLN A 367 15.71 1.68 -4.24
CA GLN A 367 15.99 2.70 -3.26
C GLN A 367 17.39 3.26 -3.53
N LYS A 368 17.48 4.59 -3.69
CA LYS A 368 18.77 5.30 -3.89
C LYS A 368 19.59 5.36 -2.61
#